data_AF-A0A2H5W686-F1
#
_entry.id   AF-A0A2H5W686-F1
#
_cell.length_a   1.000
_cell.length_b   1.000
_cell.length_c   1.000
_cell.angle_alpha   90.00
_cell.angle_beta   90.00
_cell.angle_gamma   90.00
#
_symmetry.space_group_name_H-M   'P 1'
#
loop_
_entity.id
_entity.type
_entity.pdbx_description
1 polymer ?
#
loop_
_entity_poly.entity_id
_entity_poly.type
_entity_poly.pdbx_seq_one_letter_code
_entity_poly.pdbx_strand_id
1 'polypeptide(L)'
;MALTERRAGTRLLYYIDRVFRLRPGGAIAEFLQVGLEILEPDDRAWETLLEVAVQSLRVLSPTFTLDIAHRALQDQLPSEPWNVAEMAVDPTIVRGRAETLRWMEQWGIGTSEQRARLAAWVERFAPHVVIDLTMSPLFPYYTGWLVEGFVDFLPHEVLRGGEYVIGSTYGMGFAMEFPYDALSPFERSAP
;
A
#
# COMPACT_ATOMS: atom_id res chain seq x y z
N MET A 1 -11.25 28.02 25.94
CA MET A 1 -10.56 27.16 24.96
C MET A 1 -11.46 27.10 23.73
N ALA A 2 -11.07 27.78 22.65
CA ALA A 2 -11.96 28.03 21.52
C ALA A 2 -12.31 26.71 20.81
N LEU A 3 -13.61 26.39 20.79
CA LEU A 3 -14.20 25.45 19.85
C LEU A 3 -14.22 26.14 18.49
N THR A 4 -13.12 26.02 17.75
CA THR A 4 -13.01 26.52 16.39
C THR A 4 -13.91 25.67 15.49
N GLU A 5 -14.76 26.33 14.70
CA GLU A 5 -15.63 25.74 13.69
C GLU A 5 -14.90 24.64 12.89
N ARG A 6 -15.46 23.43 12.85
CA ARG A 6 -15.01 22.39 11.91
C ARG A 6 -15.28 22.89 10.49
N ARG A 7 -14.24 23.32 9.78
CA ARG A 7 -14.27 23.26 8.32
C ARG A 7 -14.19 21.79 7.95
N ALA A 8 -15.28 21.24 7.42
CA ALA A 8 -15.25 19.99 6.67
C ALA A 8 -14.27 20.17 5.50
N GLY A 9 -13.30 19.27 5.39
CA GLY A 9 -12.21 19.42 4.44
C GLY A 9 -11.10 18.43 4.73
N THR A 10 -10.42 18.02 3.67
CA THR A 10 -9.34 17.03 3.72
C THR A 10 -8.26 17.46 4.70
N ARG A 11 -7.87 16.54 5.58
CA ARG A 11 -6.83 16.73 6.59
C ARG A 11 -5.66 15.82 6.30
N LEU A 12 -4.49 16.41 6.07
CA LEU A 12 -3.22 15.71 5.91
C LEU A 12 -2.49 15.69 7.25
N LEU A 13 -2.18 14.51 7.75
CA LEU A 13 -1.45 14.28 8.99
C LEU A 13 -0.23 13.41 8.68
N TYR A 14 0.88 13.63 9.36
CA TYR A 14 2.04 12.76 9.30
C TYR A 14 2.55 12.48 10.70
N TYR A 15 3.28 11.39 10.86
CA TYR A 15 3.90 11.01 12.13
C TYR A 15 5.25 10.33 11.89
N ILE A 16 6.13 10.48 12.88
CA ILE A 16 7.40 9.75 13.01
C ILE A 16 7.43 9.32 14.47
N ASP A 17 7.18 8.05 14.74
CA ASP A 17 7.04 7.58 16.12
C ASP A 17 7.43 6.11 16.28
N ARG A 18 7.57 5.69 17.54
CA ARG A 18 7.84 4.32 17.94
C ARG A 18 6.53 3.60 18.18
N VAL A 19 6.37 2.43 17.55
CA VAL A 19 5.26 1.53 17.82
C VAL A 19 5.76 0.24 18.46
N PHE A 20 4.97 -0.28 19.39
CA PHE A 20 5.32 -1.44 20.20
C PHE A 20 4.37 -2.58 19.89
N ARG A 21 4.93 -3.77 19.61
CA ARG A 21 4.16 -4.99 19.33
C ARG A 21 4.62 -6.12 20.22
N LEU A 22 3.68 -6.97 20.64
CA LEU A 22 4.01 -8.21 21.33
C LEU A 22 4.47 -9.25 20.31
N ARG A 23 5.66 -9.82 20.51
CA ARG A 23 6.14 -11.00 19.80
C ARG A 23 5.62 -12.28 20.47
N PRO A 24 5.56 -13.41 19.74
CA PRO A 24 5.36 -14.72 20.35
C PRO A 24 6.33 -14.92 21.53
N GLY A 25 5.83 -15.38 22.67
CA GLY A 25 6.61 -15.51 23.91
C GLY A 25 6.62 -14.27 24.81
N GLY A 26 5.91 -13.19 24.43
CA GLY A 26 5.64 -12.04 25.32
C GLY A 26 6.71 -10.95 25.32
N ALA A 27 7.75 -11.08 24.50
CA ALA A 27 8.72 -10.01 24.30
C ALA A 27 8.08 -8.81 23.57
N ILE A 28 8.42 -7.60 23.96
CA ILE A 28 8.00 -6.38 23.26
C ILE A 28 9.03 -6.09 22.16
N ALA A 29 8.55 -5.93 20.94
CA ALA A 29 9.31 -5.45 19.80
C ALA A 29 8.98 -3.99 19.54
N GLU A 30 10.01 -3.25 19.16
CA GLU A 30 9.91 -1.84 18.84
C GLU A 30 10.18 -1.62 17.36
N PHE A 31 9.35 -0.79 16.74
CA PHE A 31 9.47 -0.41 15.34
C PHE A 31 9.42 1.10 15.23
N LEU A 32 10.30 1.68 14.42
CA LEU A 32 10.15 3.05 13.96
C LEU A 32 9.11 3.05 12.85
N GLN A 33 8.06 3.85 12.99
CA GLN A 33 7.11 4.11 11.94
C GLN A 33 7.13 5.55 11.47
N VAL A 34 7.11 5.72 10.16
CA VAL A 34 6.90 7.01 9.48
C VAL A 34 5.68 6.87 8.62
N GLY A 35 4.65 7.68 8.84
CA GLY A 35 3.38 7.50 8.12
C GLY A 35 2.69 8.80 7.74
N LEU A 36 1.74 8.64 6.82
CA LEU A 36 0.87 9.68 6.29
C LEU A 36 -0.58 9.22 6.44
N GLU A 37 -1.44 10.11 6.94
CA GLU A 37 -2.88 9.91 7.01
C GLU A 37 -3.60 11.07 6.31
N ILE A 38 -4.55 10.73 5.46
CA ILE A 38 -5.47 11.63 4.78
C ILE A 38 -6.88 11.32 5.29
N LEU A 39 -7.42 12.20 6.13
CA LEU A 39 -8.78 12.07 6.64
C LEU A 39 -9.73 12.92 5.78
N GLU A 40 -10.94 12.39 5.53
CA GLU A 40 -11.91 13.03 4.62
C GLU A 40 -11.27 13.33 3.25
N PRO A 41 -10.72 12.29 2.58
CA PRO A 41 -9.99 12.46 1.32
C PRO A 41 -10.88 13.05 0.23
N ASP A 42 -10.29 13.95 -0.58
CA ASP A 42 -10.89 14.45 -1.81
C ASP A 42 -10.50 13.58 -3.02
N ASP A 43 -10.94 13.98 -4.22
CA ASP A 43 -10.68 13.25 -5.46
C ASP A 43 -9.19 13.15 -5.84
N ARG A 44 -8.31 13.93 -5.19
CA ARG A 44 -6.85 13.95 -5.45
C ARG A 44 -6.03 13.26 -4.38
N ALA A 45 -6.68 12.71 -3.36
CA ALA A 45 -6.01 12.11 -2.22
C ALA A 45 -5.14 10.91 -2.62
N TRP A 46 -5.60 10.10 -3.58
CA TRP A 46 -4.83 8.96 -4.07
C TRP A 46 -3.55 9.36 -4.79
N GLU A 47 -3.61 10.36 -5.68
CA GLU A 47 -2.40 10.85 -6.35
C GLU A 47 -1.40 11.40 -5.33
N THR A 48 -1.90 12.08 -4.30
CA THR A 48 -1.06 12.60 -3.20
C THR A 48 -0.43 11.46 -2.42
N LEU A 49 -1.22 10.46 -2.02
CA LEU A 49 -0.75 9.31 -1.26
C LEU A 49 0.30 8.49 -2.03
N LEU A 50 0.05 8.21 -3.32
CA LEU A 50 0.99 7.48 -4.17
C LEU A 50 2.27 8.26 -4.43
N GLU A 51 2.18 9.57 -4.69
CA GLU A 51 3.36 10.43 -4.88
C GLU A 51 4.26 10.39 -3.63
N VAL A 52 3.68 10.54 -2.43
CA VAL A 52 4.44 10.50 -1.17
C VAL A 52 4.97 9.10 -0.89
N ALA A 53 4.22 8.03 -1.19
CA ALA A 53 4.69 6.65 -1.03
C ALA A 53 5.89 6.34 -1.94
N VAL A 54 5.79 6.70 -3.23
CA VAL A 54 6.86 6.53 -4.22
C VAL A 54 8.10 7.33 -3.83
N GLN A 55 7.94 8.59 -3.41
CA GLN A 55 9.07 9.40 -2.97
C GLN A 55 9.71 8.84 -1.70
N SER A 56 8.92 8.36 -0.74
CA SER A 56 9.44 7.79 0.51
C SER A 56 10.21 6.49 0.28
N LEU A 57 9.71 5.59 -0.59
CA LEU A 57 10.43 4.37 -0.97
C LEU A 57 11.73 4.70 -1.73
N ARG A 58 11.70 5.70 -2.62
CA ARG A 58 12.87 6.15 -3.38
C ARG A 58 14.00 6.67 -2.50
N VAL A 59 13.68 7.25 -1.34
CA VAL A 59 14.68 7.66 -0.35
C VAL A 59 15.43 6.45 0.24
N LEU A 60 14.76 5.30 0.36
CA LEU A 60 15.38 4.07 0.87
C LEU A 60 16.21 3.35 -0.19
N SER A 61 15.65 3.16 -1.38
CA SER A 61 16.32 2.49 -2.50
C SER A 61 15.85 3.06 -3.83
N PRO A 62 16.72 3.26 -4.83
CA PRO A 62 16.29 3.52 -6.19
C PRO A 62 15.62 2.31 -6.83
N THR A 63 15.83 1.10 -6.28
CA THR A 63 15.24 -0.16 -6.74
C THR A 63 14.16 -0.58 -5.75
N PHE A 64 12.93 -0.17 -6.04
CA PHE A 64 11.76 -0.48 -5.23
C PHE A 64 10.55 -0.78 -6.11
N THR A 65 9.54 -1.42 -5.51
CA THR A 65 8.24 -1.64 -6.11
C THR A 65 7.16 -1.16 -5.14
N LEU A 66 6.09 -0.56 -5.67
CA LEU A 66 4.88 -0.21 -4.95
C LEU A 66 3.70 -0.96 -5.59
N ASP A 67 3.22 -1.97 -4.90
CA ASP A 67 2.10 -2.80 -5.31
C ASP A 67 0.80 -2.09 -4.93
N ILE A 68 -0.15 -2.05 -5.86
CA ILE A 68 -1.50 -1.49 -5.68
C ILE A 68 -2.52 -2.60 -5.92
N ALA A 69 -3.49 -2.70 -5.03
CA ALA A 69 -4.65 -3.57 -5.21
C ALA A 69 -5.93 -2.86 -4.82
N HIS A 70 -7.05 -3.53 -5.05
CA HIS A 70 -8.34 -3.13 -4.49
C HIS A 70 -9.03 -4.36 -3.95
N ARG A 71 -9.51 -4.28 -2.71
CA ARG A 71 -10.09 -5.41 -1.97
C ARG A 71 -11.10 -6.21 -2.81
N ALA A 72 -12.01 -5.52 -3.50
CA ALA A 72 -13.06 -6.18 -4.27
C ALA A 72 -12.58 -6.89 -5.56
N LEU A 73 -11.34 -6.68 -6.02
CA LEU A 73 -10.83 -7.30 -7.25
C LEU A 73 -10.36 -8.73 -7.02
N GLN A 74 -9.89 -9.05 -5.81
CA GLN A 74 -9.44 -10.39 -5.46
C GLN A 74 -10.58 -11.41 -5.59
N ASP A 75 -11.79 -11.04 -5.14
CA ASP A 75 -12.99 -11.89 -5.22
C ASP A 75 -13.47 -12.15 -6.67
N GLN A 76 -12.91 -11.43 -7.65
CA GLN A 76 -13.26 -11.54 -9.07
C GLN A 76 -12.27 -12.39 -9.87
N LEU A 77 -11.17 -12.81 -9.24
CA LEU A 77 -10.26 -13.74 -9.87
C LEU A 77 -11.02 -15.03 -10.22
N PRO A 78 -10.93 -15.53 -11.47
CA PRO A 78 -11.60 -16.77 -11.83
C PRO A 78 -11.07 -17.93 -10.96
N SER A 79 -11.78 -19.05 -10.88
CA SER A 79 -11.32 -20.22 -10.11
C SER A 79 -10.31 -21.10 -10.86
N GLU A 80 -10.33 -21.05 -12.20
CA GLU A 80 -9.45 -21.79 -13.11
C GLU A 80 -8.94 -20.85 -14.22
N PRO A 81 -7.67 -20.90 -14.63
CA PRO A 81 -6.58 -21.79 -14.18
C PRO A 81 -5.95 -21.42 -12.81
N TRP A 82 -6.67 -20.66 -12.00
CA TRP A 82 -6.20 -19.99 -10.79
C TRP A 82 -6.22 -20.87 -9.55
N ASN A 83 -5.39 -21.90 -9.57
CA ASN A 83 -5.04 -22.51 -8.31
C ASN A 83 -3.93 -21.69 -7.64
N VAL A 84 -4.31 -20.65 -6.89
CA VAL A 84 -3.38 -19.83 -6.10
C VAL A 84 -2.54 -20.68 -5.15
N ALA A 85 -3.05 -21.85 -4.72
CA ALA A 85 -2.31 -22.80 -3.89
C ALA A 85 -1.24 -23.60 -4.66
N GLU A 86 -1.35 -23.73 -5.99
CA GLU A 86 -0.42 -24.52 -6.81
C GLU A 86 0.52 -23.65 -7.68
N MET A 87 0.31 -22.32 -7.76
CA MET A 87 1.15 -21.39 -8.55
C MET A 87 1.39 -21.84 -10.01
N ALA A 88 0.43 -22.51 -10.64
CA ALA A 88 0.58 -23.08 -11.99
C ALA A 88 0.54 -22.04 -13.13
N VAL A 89 0.52 -20.75 -12.81
CA VAL A 89 0.30 -19.64 -13.75
C VAL A 89 1.45 -18.62 -13.64
N ASP A 90 1.80 -17.99 -14.75
CA ASP A 90 2.79 -16.90 -14.78
C ASP A 90 2.36 -15.77 -13.82
N PRO A 91 3.17 -15.42 -12.80
CA PRO A 91 2.81 -14.39 -11.84
C PRO A 91 2.65 -12.99 -12.47
N THR A 92 3.22 -12.71 -13.65
CA THR A 92 3.05 -11.40 -14.33
C THR A 92 1.60 -11.10 -14.70
N ILE A 93 0.79 -12.15 -14.75
CA ILE A 93 -0.63 -12.08 -15.06
C ILE A 93 -1.41 -11.41 -13.92
N VAL A 94 -1.14 -11.81 -12.67
CA VAL A 94 -1.86 -11.30 -11.48
C VAL A 94 -1.10 -10.22 -10.75
N ARG A 95 0.20 -10.12 -11.00
CA ARG A 95 1.07 -9.10 -10.42
C ARG A 95 1.96 -8.48 -11.49
N GLY A 96 1.61 -7.27 -11.92
CA GLY A 96 2.26 -6.68 -13.08
C GLY A 96 1.74 -5.30 -13.47
N ARG A 97 1.80 -4.98 -14.77
CA ARG A 97 1.45 -3.66 -15.31
C ARG A 97 0.50 -3.79 -16.50
N ALA A 98 0.98 -3.50 -17.71
CA ALA A 98 0.17 -3.58 -18.93
C ALA A 98 -0.39 -4.98 -19.17
N GLU A 99 0.38 -6.03 -18.86
CA GLU A 99 -0.08 -7.40 -19.01
C GLU A 99 -1.25 -7.73 -18.08
N THR A 100 -1.12 -7.43 -16.79
CA THR A 100 -2.20 -7.57 -15.80
C THR A 100 -3.45 -6.79 -16.23
N LEU A 101 -3.32 -5.56 -16.72
CA LEU A 101 -4.47 -4.77 -17.20
C LEU A 101 -5.19 -5.43 -18.38
N ARG A 102 -4.45 -5.97 -19.36
CA ARG A 102 -5.06 -6.70 -20.49
C ARG A 102 -5.86 -7.91 -20.01
N TRP A 103 -5.29 -8.64 -19.07
CA TRP A 103 -5.92 -9.81 -18.48
C TRP A 103 -7.16 -9.46 -17.64
N MET A 104 -7.09 -8.38 -16.85
CA MET A 104 -8.25 -7.84 -16.15
C MET A 104 -9.39 -7.50 -17.12
N GLU A 105 -9.09 -6.88 -18.26
CA GLU A 105 -10.09 -6.59 -19.28
C GLU A 105 -10.67 -7.88 -19.89
N GLN A 106 -9.81 -8.84 -20.27
CA GLN A 106 -10.22 -10.12 -20.85
C GLN A 106 -11.12 -10.94 -19.92
N TRP A 107 -10.89 -10.90 -18.60
CA TRP A 107 -11.70 -11.60 -17.61
C TRP A 107 -12.83 -10.78 -17.02
N GLY A 108 -12.96 -9.51 -17.40
CA GLY A 108 -13.98 -8.62 -16.82
C GLY A 108 -13.74 -8.29 -15.34
N ILE A 109 -12.49 -8.32 -14.88
CA ILE A 109 -12.10 -7.92 -13.52
C ILE A 109 -12.09 -6.40 -13.41
N GLY A 110 -12.82 -5.89 -12.41
CA GLY A 110 -12.98 -4.47 -12.11
C GLY A 110 -13.92 -3.73 -13.06
N THR A 111 -14.30 -2.51 -12.68
CA THR A 111 -15.00 -1.60 -13.59
C THR A 111 -14.03 -0.96 -14.58
N SER A 112 -14.54 -0.39 -15.68
CA SER A 112 -13.73 0.39 -16.61
C SER A 112 -13.04 1.58 -15.93
N GLU A 113 -13.68 2.18 -14.93
CA GLU A 113 -13.10 3.26 -14.13
C GLU A 113 -11.92 2.76 -13.27
N GLN A 114 -12.08 1.63 -12.58
CA GLN A 114 -11.01 1.04 -11.78
C GLN A 114 -9.79 0.67 -12.65
N ARG A 115 -10.03 0.05 -13.82
CA ARG A 115 -8.95 -0.27 -14.77
C ARG A 115 -8.26 0.98 -15.33
N ALA A 116 -9.02 2.02 -15.67
CA ALA A 116 -8.46 3.28 -16.16
C ALA A 116 -7.61 3.98 -15.09
N ARG A 117 -8.05 3.96 -13.83
CA ARG A 117 -7.30 4.51 -12.69
C ARG A 117 -5.99 3.76 -12.45
N LEU A 118 -6.03 2.43 -12.43
CA LEU A 118 -4.84 1.59 -12.34
C LEU A 118 -3.87 1.85 -13.51
N ALA A 119 -4.37 1.94 -14.73
CA ALA A 119 -3.55 2.26 -15.90
C ALA A 119 -2.84 3.60 -15.74
N ALA A 120 -3.56 4.64 -15.31
CA ALA A 120 -2.99 5.97 -15.07
C ALA A 120 -1.89 5.95 -13.99
N TRP A 121 -2.11 5.24 -12.88
CA TRP A 121 -1.10 5.13 -11.81
C TRP A 121 0.14 4.36 -12.24
N VAL A 122 -0.05 3.22 -12.91
CA VAL A 122 1.03 2.39 -13.44
C VAL A 122 1.86 3.14 -14.47
N GLU A 123 1.22 3.91 -15.36
CA GLU A 123 1.91 4.73 -16.37
C GLU A 123 2.70 5.87 -15.70
N ARG A 124 2.04 6.64 -14.82
CA ARG A 124 2.64 7.81 -14.16
C ARG A 124 3.86 7.45 -13.33
N PHE A 125 3.81 6.32 -12.61
CA PHE A 125 4.83 5.93 -11.65
C PHE A 125 5.68 4.74 -12.14
N ALA A 126 5.69 4.48 -13.44
CA ALA A 126 6.57 3.48 -14.04
C ALA A 126 8.06 3.79 -13.73
N PRO A 127 8.90 2.75 -13.51
CA PRO A 127 8.57 1.33 -13.52
C PRO A 127 8.10 0.77 -12.17
N HIS A 128 7.94 1.60 -11.14
CA HIS A 128 7.87 1.15 -9.75
C HIS A 128 6.48 0.72 -9.30
N VAL A 129 5.42 1.30 -9.87
CA VAL A 129 4.05 0.93 -9.50
C VAL A 129 3.58 -0.28 -10.30
N VAL A 130 3.10 -1.30 -9.59
CA VAL A 130 2.54 -2.52 -10.15
C VAL A 130 1.17 -2.81 -9.54
N ILE A 131 0.34 -3.54 -10.27
CA ILE A 131 -0.95 -4.05 -9.81
C ILE A 131 -0.69 -5.41 -9.19
N ASP A 132 -1.27 -5.70 -8.03
CA ASP A 132 -1.29 -7.03 -7.43
C ASP A 132 -2.74 -7.45 -7.14
N LEU A 133 -3.28 -8.39 -7.91
CA LEU A 133 -4.65 -8.89 -7.73
C LEU A 133 -4.76 -9.91 -6.58
N THR A 134 -3.63 -10.36 -6.05
CA THR A 134 -3.56 -11.38 -4.98
C THR A 134 -3.43 -10.77 -3.59
N MET A 135 -3.16 -9.47 -3.51
CA MET A 135 -3.00 -8.76 -2.23
C MET A 135 -4.30 -8.72 -1.43
N SER A 136 -4.25 -9.31 -0.24
CA SER A 136 -5.34 -9.31 0.74
C SER A 136 -5.14 -8.21 1.79
N PRO A 137 -6.20 -7.55 2.26
CA PRO A 137 -6.08 -6.60 3.35
C PRO A 137 -5.64 -7.30 4.65
N LEU A 138 -4.65 -6.73 5.34
CA LEU A 138 -4.20 -7.23 6.64
C LEU A 138 -5.28 -7.12 7.73
N PHE A 139 -6.13 -6.09 7.62
CA PHE A 139 -7.17 -5.81 8.59
C PHE A 139 -8.54 -5.66 7.91
N PRO A 140 -9.63 -6.10 8.57
CA PRO A 140 -10.97 -6.08 7.96
C PRO A 140 -11.53 -4.68 7.72
N TYR A 141 -10.95 -3.64 8.36
CA TYR A 141 -11.37 -2.25 8.22
C TYR A 141 -10.91 -1.59 6.91
N TYR A 142 -10.00 -2.22 6.16
CA TYR A 142 -9.66 -1.73 4.82
C TYR A 142 -10.82 -2.00 3.86
N THR A 143 -11.29 -0.95 3.19
CA THR A 143 -12.56 -0.97 2.45
C THR A 143 -12.39 -0.87 0.93
N GLY A 144 -11.23 -0.43 0.43
CA GLY A 144 -11.05 -0.16 -1.00
C GLY A 144 -9.65 -0.49 -1.49
N TRP A 145 -8.97 0.51 -2.03
CA TRP A 145 -7.61 0.40 -2.54
C TRP A 145 -6.59 0.16 -1.42
N LEU A 146 -5.55 -0.59 -1.74
CA LEU A 146 -4.49 -1.06 -0.85
C LEU A 146 -3.13 -0.78 -1.49
N VAL A 147 -2.11 -0.53 -0.67
CA VAL A 147 -0.73 -0.35 -1.13
C VAL A 147 0.27 -1.10 -0.26
N GLU A 148 1.25 -1.74 -0.91
CA GLU A 148 2.41 -2.36 -0.25
C GLU A 148 3.69 -2.01 -1.00
N GLY A 149 4.70 -1.53 -0.29
CA GLY A 149 5.97 -1.11 -0.86
C GLY A 149 7.13 -1.99 -0.43
N PHE A 150 7.95 -2.38 -1.38
CA PHE A 150 9.09 -3.27 -1.21
C PHE A 150 10.38 -2.61 -1.68
N VAL A 151 11.48 -2.89 -0.99
CA VAL A 151 12.83 -2.46 -1.36
C VAL A 151 13.73 -3.69 -1.57
N ASP A 152 14.69 -3.58 -2.47
CA ASP A 152 15.53 -4.69 -2.93
C ASP A 152 16.42 -5.34 -1.86
N PHE A 153 16.66 -4.66 -0.73
CA PHE A 153 17.50 -5.16 0.35
C PHE A 153 16.73 -5.76 1.53
N LEU A 154 15.38 -5.81 1.48
CA LEU A 154 14.55 -6.44 2.52
C LEU A 154 13.61 -7.49 1.93
N PRO A 155 13.43 -8.65 2.58
CA PRO A 155 12.58 -9.74 2.08
C PRO A 155 11.09 -9.55 2.42
N HIS A 156 10.70 -8.39 2.92
CA HIS A 156 9.34 -8.06 3.34
C HIS A 156 9.01 -6.62 2.95
N GLU A 157 7.73 -6.28 2.96
CA GLU A 157 7.25 -4.93 2.71
C GLU A 157 7.74 -3.97 3.79
N VAL A 158 8.15 -2.78 3.38
CA VAL A 158 8.55 -1.69 4.27
C VAL A 158 7.50 -0.60 4.34
N LEU A 159 6.54 -0.58 3.43
CA LEU A 159 5.42 0.37 3.38
C LEU A 159 4.13 -0.42 3.23
N ARG A 160 3.12 -0.08 4.02
CA ARG A 160 1.78 -0.69 3.90
C ARG A 160 0.71 0.35 4.20
N GLY A 161 -0.39 0.30 3.45
CA GLY A 161 -1.46 1.26 3.60
C GLY A 161 -2.69 0.95 2.75
N GLY A 162 -3.63 1.88 2.74
CA GLY A 162 -4.85 1.78 1.95
C GLY A 162 -5.98 2.65 2.48
N GLU A 163 -7.14 2.50 1.85
CA GLU A 163 -8.41 3.09 2.24
C GLU A 163 -9.09 2.34 3.37
N TYR A 164 -9.56 3.07 4.37
CA TYR A 164 -10.24 2.50 5.52
C TYR A 164 -11.46 3.31 5.95
N VAL A 165 -12.35 2.62 6.66
CA VAL A 165 -13.42 3.25 7.44
C VAL A 165 -13.27 2.81 8.89
N ILE A 166 -13.00 3.77 9.78
CA ILE A 166 -12.91 3.54 11.23
C ILE A 166 -13.95 4.40 11.93
N GLY A 167 -14.93 3.76 12.56
CA GLY A 167 -16.11 4.44 13.10
C GLY A 167 -16.87 5.15 11.99
N SER A 168 -17.01 6.48 12.10
CA SER A 168 -17.61 7.33 11.06
C SER A 168 -16.59 8.04 10.16
N THR A 169 -15.30 7.74 10.31
CA THR A 169 -14.23 8.41 9.56
C THR A 169 -13.82 7.56 8.37
N TYR A 170 -13.99 8.10 7.17
CA TYR A 170 -13.35 7.61 5.96
C TYR A 170 -11.98 8.29 5.83
N GLY A 171 -10.95 7.48 5.63
CA GLY A 171 -9.58 7.94 5.49
C GLY A 171 -8.76 7.01 4.62
N MET A 172 -7.55 7.45 4.31
CA MET A 172 -6.53 6.62 3.67
C MET A 172 -5.17 7.01 4.21
N GLY A 173 -4.25 6.07 4.23
CA GLY A 173 -2.91 6.34 4.72
C GLY A 173 -1.96 5.21 4.42
N PHE A 174 -0.69 5.42 4.75
CA PHE A 174 0.30 4.35 4.80
C PHE A 174 1.25 4.59 5.96
N ALA A 175 1.85 3.51 6.43
CA ALA A 175 2.97 3.52 7.34
C ALA A 175 4.16 2.84 6.68
N MET A 176 5.33 3.43 6.84
CA MET A 176 6.59 2.73 6.66
C MET A 176 7.06 2.20 7.99
N GLU A 177 7.53 0.96 8.02
CA GLU A 177 7.92 0.28 9.26
C GLU A 177 9.35 -0.24 9.18
N PHE A 178 10.14 0.11 10.19
CA PHE A 178 11.52 -0.32 10.32
C PHE A 178 11.73 -1.00 11.67
N PRO A 179 12.12 -2.28 11.71
CA PRO A 179 12.48 -2.92 12.96
C PRO A 179 13.78 -2.27 13.50
N TYR A 180 13.78 -1.81 14.74
CA TYR A 180 15.00 -1.22 15.34
C TYR A 180 16.17 -2.19 15.35
N ASP A 181 15.90 -3.48 15.58
CA ASP A 181 16.91 -4.54 15.53
C ASP A 181 17.62 -4.60 14.15
N ALA A 182 16.88 -4.29 13.07
CA ALA A 182 17.38 -4.27 11.69
C ALA A 182 18.04 -2.95 11.28
N LEU A 183 17.83 -1.87 12.05
CA LEU A 183 18.48 -0.57 11.84
C LEU A 183 19.89 -0.47 12.47
N SER A 184 20.22 -1.37 13.40
CA SER A 184 21.51 -1.37 14.11
C SER A 184 22.79 -1.48 13.24
N PRO A 185 22.77 -2.01 12.00
CA PRO A 185 23.90 -1.91 11.08
C PRO A 185 24.04 -0.52 10.43
N PHE A 186 22.94 0.21 10.24
CA PHE A 186 22.90 1.49 9.53
C PHE A 186 23.22 2.70 10.43
N GLU A 187 22.93 2.60 11.74
CA GLU A 187 23.31 3.62 12.73
C GLU A 187 24.83 3.72 12.92
N ARG A 188 25.59 2.67 12.58
CA ARG A 188 27.06 2.65 12.69
C ARG A 188 27.80 3.24 11.50
N SER A 189 27.08 3.69 10.47
CA SER A 189 27.63 4.25 9.23
C SER A 189 27.28 5.71 8.99
N ALA A 190 26.61 6.38 9.93
CA ALA A 190 26.49 7.84 9.87
C ALA A 190 27.84 8.48 10.27
N PRO A 191 28.41 9.38 9.47
CA PRO A 191 29.65 10.09 9.79
C PRO A 191 29.52 11.04 10.98
#